data_AF-A0A828Z7B3-F1
#
_entry.id   AF-A0A828Z7B3-F1
#
_cell.length_a   1.000
_cell.length_b   1.000
_cell.length_c   1.000
_cell.angle_alpha   90.00
_cell.angle_beta   90.00
_cell.angle_gamma   90.00
#
_symmetry.space_group_name_H-M   'P 1'
#
loop_
_entity.id
_entity.type
_entity.pdbx_description
1 polymer ?
#
loop_
_entity_poly.entity_id
_entity_poly.type
_entity_poly.pdbx_seq_one_letter_code
_entity_poly.pdbx_strand_id
1 'polypeptide(L)'
;MLNSCDKPGNKEETKVEVKTYTKQEKLKMLDVMLSKLLKDIQEKKNFSPFLEVSDEYSGYTIHTREELYGGNFQKEGFADMEKHVTVEEVVRLLKKGSKEYISESGRSLWVMLEADRFEYGIDCYFPEKEGRWIVRGFSRLRPERD
;
A
#
# COMPACT_ATOMS: atom_id res chain seq x y z
N MET A 1 41.68 -32.14 30.49
CA MET A 1 41.33 -30.81 29.96
C MET A 1 39.89 -30.85 29.49
N LEU A 2 39.08 -29.99 30.08
CA LEU A 2 37.82 -29.39 29.62
C LEU A 2 36.70 -30.30 29.06
N ASN A 3 35.79 -30.64 29.97
CA ASN A 3 34.36 -30.75 29.68
C ASN A 3 33.85 -29.39 29.19
N SER A 4 33.21 -29.33 28.01
CA SER A 4 32.13 -28.37 27.76
C SER A 4 31.18 -28.93 26.71
N CYS A 5 30.14 -29.62 27.18
CA CYS A 5 28.90 -29.73 26.40
C CYS A 5 28.13 -28.44 26.67
N ASP A 6 28.25 -27.49 25.75
CA ASP A 6 27.41 -26.30 25.78
C ASP A 6 25.95 -26.72 25.63
N LYS A 7 25.17 -26.48 26.68
CA LYS A 7 23.71 -26.59 26.63
C LYS A 7 23.20 -25.55 25.62
N PRO A 8 22.32 -25.88 24.66
CA PRO A 8 21.64 -24.86 23.90
C PRO A 8 20.75 -24.08 24.88
N GLY A 9 21.11 -22.82 25.09
CA GLY A 9 20.33 -21.89 25.91
C GLY A 9 18.91 -21.83 25.36
N ASN A 10 17.95 -22.05 26.27
CA ASN A 10 16.53 -21.83 26.04
C ASN A 10 16.35 -20.35 25.68
N LYS A 11 16.41 -20.03 24.38
CA LYS A 11 15.84 -18.78 23.88
C LYS A 11 14.35 -18.97 24.01
N GLU A 12 13.77 -18.42 25.08
CA GLU A 12 12.34 -18.15 25.13
C GLU A 12 12.01 -17.33 23.89
N GLU A 13 11.55 -18.02 22.84
CA GLU A 13 10.86 -17.39 21.74
C GLU A 13 9.67 -16.70 22.38
N THR A 14 9.78 -15.38 22.56
CA THR A 14 8.64 -14.55 22.91
C THR A 14 7.64 -14.74 21.78
N LYS A 15 6.69 -15.66 21.96
CA LYS A 15 5.54 -15.80 21.08
C LYS A 15 4.81 -14.48 21.15
N VAL A 16 5.11 -13.58 20.22
CA VAL A 16 4.29 -12.41 19.98
C VAL A 16 2.94 -12.98 19.57
N GLU A 17 1.97 -12.98 20.47
CA GLU A 17 0.61 -13.37 20.16
C GLU A 17 0.10 -12.39 19.11
N VAL A 18 0.16 -12.82 17.85
CA VAL A 18 -0.38 -12.04 16.74
C VAL A 18 -1.89 -12.12 16.88
N LYS A 19 -2.51 -10.98 17.20
CA LYS A 19 -3.96 -10.87 17.19
C LYS A 19 -4.49 -11.38 15.86
N THR A 20 -5.44 -12.31 15.92
CA THR A 20 -6.14 -12.78 14.72
C THR A 20 -7.22 -11.77 14.35
N TYR A 21 -7.32 -11.44 13.06
CA TYR A 21 -8.31 -10.50 12.53
C TYR A 21 -9.16 -11.21 11.48
N THR A 22 -10.48 -11.10 11.62
CA THR A 22 -11.42 -11.59 10.62
C THR A 22 -11.34 -10.78 9.32
N LYS A 23 -11.81 -11.36 8.21
CA LYS A 23 -11.92 -10.66 6.93
C LYS A 23 -12.72 -9.36 7.05
N GLN A 24 -13.83 -9.38 7.79
CA GLN A 24 -14.70 -8.21 7.94
C GLN A 24 -14.03 -7.09 8.74
N GLU A 25 -13.28 -7.43 9.80
CA GLU A 25 -12.51 -6.43 10.57
C GLU A 25 -11.43 -5.79 9.71
N LYS A 26 -10.66 -6.60 8.96
CA LYS A 26 -9.66 -6.10 8.00
C LYS A 26 -10.31 -5.11 7.04
N LEU A 27 -11.41 -5.47 6.38
CA LEU A 27 -12.06 -4.58 5.41
C LEU A 27 -12.59 -3.28 6.04
N LYS A 28 -13.12 -3.32 7.27
CA LYS A 28 -13.51 -2.08 7.99
C LYS A 28 -12.30 -1.19 8.28
N MET A 29 -11.18 -1.77 8.69
CA MET A 29 -9.95 -1.02 8.95
C MET A 29 -9.36 -0.42 7.67
N LEU A 30 -9.52 -1.11 6.54
CA LEU A 30 -9.16 -0.58 5.23
C LEU A 30 -9.98 0.67 4.90
N ASP A 31 -11.31 0.61 5.07
CA ASP A 31 -12.19 1.75 4.79
C ASP A 31 -11.81 2.98 5.61
N VAL A 32 -11.41 2.78 6.87
CA VAL A 32 -10.90 3.84 7.75
C VAL A 32 -9.58 4.40 7.21
N MET A 33 -8.63 3.55 6.83
CA MET A 33 -7.34 3.98 6.27
C MET A 33 -7.52 4.78 4.97
N LEU A 34 -8.32 4.28 4.03
CA LEU A 34 -8.58 4.95 2.75
C LEU A 34 -9.30 6.29 2.95
N SER A 35 -10.25 6.36 3.88
CA SER A 35 -10.96 7.60 4.21
C SER A 35 -10.03 8.66 4.79
N LYS A 36 -9.11 8.26 5.69
CA LYS A 36 -8.07 9.14 6.23
C LYS A 36 -7.10 9.60 5.15
N LEU A 37 -6.60 8.67 4.33
CA LEU A 37 -5.70 8.99 3.21
C LEU A 37 -6.32 10.02 2.25
N LEU A 38 -7.60 9.82 1.89
CA LEU A 38 -8.33 10.78 1.05
C LEU A 38 -8.39 12.17 1.70
N LYS A 39 -8.80 12.24 2.97
CA LYS A 39 -8.88 13.50 3.71
C LYS A 39 -7.53 14.21 3.74
N ASP A 40 -6.47 13.50 4.10
CA ASP A 40 -5.14 14.08 4.28
C ASP A 40 -4.54 14.56 2.93
N ILE A 41 -4.76 13.82 1.84
CA ILE A 41 -4.36 14.26 0.48
C ILE A 41 -5.13 15.52 0.08
N GLN A 42 -6.44 15.56 0.37
CA GLN A 42 -7.25 16.73 0.08
C GLN A 42 -6.86 17.96 0.91
N GLU A 43 -6.37 17.79 2.14
CA GLU A 43 -5.91 18.88 3.00
C GLU A 43 -4.50 19.35 2.64
N LYS A 44 -3.55 18.42 2.50
CA LYS A 44 -2.13 18.75 2.23
C LYS A 44 -1.85 19.12 0.78
N LYS A 45 -2.73 18.71 -0.16
CA LYS A 45 -2.59 18.96 -1.61
C LYS A 45 -1.27 18.44 -2.19
N ASN A 46 -0.78 17.31 -1.67
CA ASN A 46 0.42 16.62 -2.15
C ASN A 46 0.34 15.13 -1.80
N PHE A 47 1.36 14.36 -2.19
CA PHE A 47 1.41 12.90 -2.00
C PHE A 47 2.07 12.44 -0.70
N SER A 48 2.57 13.36 0.14
CA SER A 48 3.19 13.01 1.42
C SER A 48 2.32 12.14 2.36
N PRO A 49 0.96 12.21 2.36
CA PRO A 49 0.15 11.29 3.17
C PRO A 49 0.36 9.80 2.88
N PHE A 50 0.85 9.41 1.70
CA PHE A 50 1.20 8.01 1.44
C PHE A 50 2.25 7.49 2.42
N LEU A 51 3.17 8.33 2.90
CA LEU A 51 4.20 7.95 3.89
C LEU A 51 3.62 7.47 5.22
N GLU A 52 2.43 7.95 5.61
CA GLU A 52 1.77 7.56 6.86
C GLU A 52 1.16 6.15 6.78
N VAL A 53 0.88 5.69 5.56
CA VAL A 53 0.18 4.43 5.29
C VAL A 53 1.03 3.47 4.47
N SER A 54 2.35 3.66 4.41
CA SER A 54 3.25 2.83 3.63
C SER A 54 4.37 2.23 4.50
N ASP A 55 5.16 1.35 3.89
CA ASP A 55 6.39 0.81 4.46
C ASP A 55 7.61 1.17 3.59
N GLU A 56 8.79 0.64 3.95
CA GLU A 56 10.06 0.88 3.25
C GLU A 56 10.14 0.26 1.85
N TYR A 57 9.20 -0.61 1.47
CA TYR A 57 9.12 -1.26 0.16
C TYR A 57 8.07 -0.63 -0.75
N SER A 58 7.30 0.31 -0.23
CA SER A 58 6.16 0.88 -0.92
C SER A 58 6.58 1.92 -1.97
N GLY A 59 5.88 1.96 -3.09
CA GLY A 59 6.27 2.82 -4.20
C GLY A 59 5.19 3.07 -5.24
N TYR A 60 5.61 3.51 -6.41
CA TYR A 60 4.72 3.78 -7.52
C TYR A 60 5.25 3.26 -8.86
N THR A 61 4.33 3.09 -9.80
CA THR A 61 4.64 2.81 -11.20
C THR A 61 3.70 3.63 -12.08
N ILE A 62 4.27 4.45 -12.95
CA ILE A 62 3.54 5.38 -13.81
C ILE A 62 3.97 5.13 -15.26
N HIS A 63 3.01 4.77 -16.09
CA HIS A 63 3.21 4.66 -17.53
C HIS A 63 2.76 5.96 -18.19
N THR A 64 3.67 6.60 -18.92
CA THR A 64 3.35 7.74 -19.80
C THR A 64 3.19 7.26 -21.24
N ARG A 65 3.30 8.15 -22.23
CA ARG A 65 3.22 7.71 -23.62
C ARG A 65 4.45 6.93 -24.06
N GLU A 66 5.61 7.29 -23.54
CA GLU A 66 6.91 6.88 -24.08
C GLU A 66 7.73 6.11 -23.04
N GLU A 67 7.46 6.32 -21.75
CA GLU A 67 8.32 5.84 -20.68
C GLU A 67 7.53 5.30 -19.47
N LEU A 68 8.15 4.34 -18.79
CA LEU A 68 7.72 3.80 -17.51
C LEU A 68 8.59 4.41 -16.40
N TYR A 69 7.94 5.09 -15.46
CA TYR A 69 8.58 5.66 -14.28
C TYR A 69 8.22 4.84 -13.05
N GLY A 70 9.20 4.57 -12.20
CA GLY A 70 9.00 3.91 -10.93
C GLY A 70 9.86 4.53 -9.84
N GLY A 71 9.38 4.47 -8.61
CA GLY A 71 10.10 4.98 -7.44
C GLY A 71 9.49 4.45 -6.16
N ASN A 72 10.28 4.47 -5.09
CA ASN A 72 9.85 4.16 -3.74
C ASN A 72 9.52 5.46 -2.97
N PHE A 73 8.44 5.42 -2.20
CA PHE A 73 7.91 6.61 -1.53
C PHE A 73 8.90 7.23 -0.54
N GLN A 74 9.69 6.40 0.16
CA GLN A 74 10.60 6.86 1.20
C GLN A 74 11.98 7.22 0.66
N LYS A 75 12.48 6.48 -0.35
CA LYS A 75 13.84 6.65 -0.88
C LYS A 75 13.92 7.74 -1.92
N GLU A 76 13.08 7.67 -2.95
CA GLU A 76 13.08 8.64 -4.06
C GLU A 76 12.07 9.78 -3.84
N GLY A 77 11.07 9.56 -2.98
CA GLY A 77 10.04 10.55 -2.70
C GLY A 77 8.97 10.59 -3.79
N PHE A 78 8.40 11.77 -4.04
CA PHE A 78 7.25 11.93 -4.93
C PHE A 78 7.52 12.82 -6.13
N ALA A 79 8.76 13.29 -6.34
CA ALA A 79 9.06 14.29 -7.37
C ALA A 79 8.68 13.83 -8.78
N ASP A 80 8.94 12.57 -9.16
CA ASP A 80 8.52 12.06 -10.47
C ASP A 80 7.02 11.77 -10.52
N MET A 81 6.43 11.34 -9.41
CA MET A 81 4.97 11.20 -9.32
C MET A 81 4.27 12.55 -9.54
N GLU A 82 4.74 13.64 -8.94
CA GLU A 82 4.22 15.01 -9.09
C GLU A 82 4.36 15.58 -10.52
N LYS A 83 5.35 15.11 -11.28
CA LYS A 83 5.49 15.49 -12.70
C LYS A 83 4.45 14.85 -13.61
N HIS A 84 3.94 13.68 -13.23
CA HIS A 84 3.14 12.83 -14.14
C HIS A 84 1.72 12.54 -13.64
N VAL A 85 1.43 12.81 -12.38
CA VAL A 85 0.16 12.51 -11.72
C VAL A 85 -0.27 13.71 -10.89
N THR A 86 -1.52 14.08 -11.05
CA THR A 86 -2.16 15.15 -10.29
C THR A 86 -2.77 14.62 -9.00
N VAL A 87 -2.90 15.49 -8.01
CA VAL A 87 -3.61 15.17 -6.75
C VAL A 87 -5.08 14.82 -7.05
N GLU A 88 -5.69 15.48 -8.02
CA GLU A 88 -7.07 15.25 -8.46
C GLU A 88 -7.28 13.84 -9.01
N GLU A 89 -6.30 13.29 -9.74
CA GLU A 89 -6.35 11.90 -10.22
C GLU A 89 -6.38 10.91 -9.05
N VAL A 90 -5.51 11.09 -8.05
CA VAL A 90 -5.47 10.23 -6.86
C VAL A 90 -6.74 10.39 -6.02
N VAL A 91 -7.23 11.61 -5.84
CA VAL A 91 -8.50 11.89 -5.15
C VAL A 91 -9.68 11.23 -5.88
N ARG A 92 -9.68 11.25 -7.21
CA ARG A 92 -10.72 10.59 -8.00
C ARG A 92 -10.68 9.09 -7.82
N LEU A 93 -9.51 8.47 -7.86
CA LEU A 93 -9.32 7.04 -7.58
C LEU A 93 -9.85 6.67 -6.19
N LEU A 94 -9.47 7.41 -5.15
CA LEU A 94 -9.92 7.13 -3.78
C LEU A 94 -11.43 7.29 -3.59
N LYS A 95 -12.09 8.16 -4.36
CA LYS A 95 -13.54 8.40 -4.29
C LYS A 95 -14.37 7.44 -5.14
N LYS A 96 -13.86 7.03 -6.30
CA LYS A 96 -14.63 6.32 -7.33
C LYS A 96 -14.13 4.90 -7.59
N GLY A 97 -12.96 4.55 -7.09
CA GLY A 97 -12.36 3.26 -7.34
C GLY A 97 -13.12 2.11 -6.68
N SER A 98 -13.20 0.99 -7.39
CA SER A 98 -13.72 -0.28 -6.88
C SER A 98 -12.64 -1.04 -6.12
N LYS A 99 -13.03 -1.79 -5.09
CA LYS A 99 -12.15 -2.74 -4.43
C LYS A 99 -12.20 -4.06 -5.19
N GLU A 100 -11.08 -4.46 -5.77
CA GLU A 100 -10.96 -5.64 -6.63
C GLU A 100 -9.84 -6.57 -6.16
N TYR A 101 -9.81 -7.78 -6.72
CA TYR A 101 -8.82 -8.82 -6.40
C TYR A 101 -8.66 -9.06 -4.89
N ILE A 102 -9.76 -8.99 -4.15
CA ILE A 102 -9.78 -9.20 -2.71
C ILE A 102 -9.40 -10.65 -2.43
N SER A 103 -8.32 -10.86 -1.70
CA SER A 103 -7.91 -12.22 -1.33
C SER A 103 -8.99 -12.93 -0.52
N GLU A 104 -8.97 -14.26 -0.54
CA GLU A 104 -9.91 -15.07 0.23
C GLU A 104 -9.91 -14.67 1.71
N SER A 105 -8.71 -14.52 2.28
CA SER A 105 -8.46 -14.06 3.65
C SER A 105 -8.74 -12.57 3.92
N GLY A 106 -8.97 -11.78 2.86
CA GLY A 106 -9.15 -10.32 2.94
C GLY A 106 -7.91 -9.54 3.37
N ARG A 107 -6.71 -10.08 3.13
CA ARG A 107 -5.43 -9.47 3.53
C ARG A 107 -4.80 -8.62 2.44
N SER A 108 -5.28 -8.70 1.22
CA SER A 108 -4.79 -7.92 0.09
C SER A 108 -5.92 -7.64 -0.87
N LEU A 109 -5.86 -6.47 -1.51
CA LEU A 109 -6.76 -6.08 -2.58
C LEU A 109 -6.17 -4.92 -3.37
N TRP A 110 -6.82 -4.58 -4.47
CA TRP A 110 -6.55 -3.38 -5.24
C TRP A 110 -7.73 -2.42 -5.17
N VAL A 111 -7.48 -1.12 -5.03
CA VAL A 111 -8.47 -0.08 -5.37
C VAL A 111 -8.20 0.34 -6.80
N MET A 112 -9.15 0.15 -7.70
CA MET A 112 -8.94 0.33 -9.14
C MET A 112 -9.93 1.29 -9.77
N LEU A 113 -9.49 2.03 -10.78
CA LEU A 113 -10.33 2.91 -11.57
C LEU A 113 -9.77 3.02 -12.98
N GLU A 114 -10.59 2.76 -13.99
CA GLU A 114 -10.28 3.18 -15.36
C GLU A 114 -10.82 4.58 -15.61
N ALA A 115 -9.94 5.51 -16.00
CA ALA A 115 -10.30 6.87 -16.37
C ALA A 115 -9.22 7.50 -17.26
N ASP A 116 -9.57 8.48 -18.09
CA ASP A 116 -8.61 9.25 -18.92
C ASP A 116 -7.64 8.39 -19.76
N ARG A 117 -8.06 7.18 -20.17
CA ARG A 117 -7.23 6.19 -20.87
C ARG A 117 -6.08 5.64 -20.03
N PHE A 118 -6.25 5.60 -18.72
CA PHE A 118 -5.36 4.95 -17.76
C PHE A 118 -6.16 4.01 -16.87
N GLU A 119 -5.49 2.94 -16.45
CA GLU A 119 -5.88 2.10 -15.33
C GLU A 119 -5.10 2.58 -14.10
N TYR A 120 -5.83 3.08 -13.11
CA TYR A 120 -5.27 3.52 -11.84
C TYR A 120 -5.43 2.44 -10.78
N GLY A 121 -4.43 2.27 -9.92
CA GLY A 121 -4.42 1.25 -8.88
C GLY A 121 -3.82 1.73 -7.57
N ILE A 122 -4.37 1.27 -6.44
CA ILE A 122 -3.70 1.29 -5.13
C ILE A 122 -3.67 -0.15 -4.61
N ASP A 123 -2.48 -0.74 -4.56
CA ASP A 123 -2.24 -2.07 -4.00
C ASP A 123 -2.15 -1.99 -2.48
N CYS A 124 -3.08 -2.64 -1.80
CA CYS A 124 -3.20 -2.62 -0.34
C CYS A 124 -2.87 -3.99 0.25
N TYR A 125 -2.19 -4.00 1.40
CA TYR A 125 -1.86 -5.21 2.14
C TYR A 125 -2.04 -5.06 3.66
N PHE A 126 -2.46 -6.12 4.32
CA PHE A 126 -2.62 -6.20 5.78
C PHE A 126 -1.57 -7.14 6.39
N PRO A 127 -0.43 -6.61 6.86
CA PRO A 127 0.52 -7.37 7.67
C PRO A 127 -0.08 -7.65 9.07
N GLU A 128 -0.44 -8.91 9.34
CA GLU A 128 -1.10 -9.29 10.61
C GLU A 128 -0.29 -8.92 11.86
N LYS A 129 1.05 -8.96 11.75
CA LYS A 129 1.95 -8.55 12.83
C LYS A 129 1.83 -7.06 13.18
N GLU A 130 1.54 -6.19 12.22
CA GLU A 130 1.38 -4.75 12.46
C GLU A 130 -0.07 -4.39 12.81
N GLY A 131 -1.03 -5.25 12.45
CA GLY A 131 -2.44 -5.02 12.75
C GLY A 131 -3.02 -3.77 12.08
N ARG A 132 -2.47 -3.35 10.94
CA ARG A 132 -2.95 -2.21 10.15
C ARG A 132 -2.81 -2.49 8.66
N TRP A 133 -3.53 -1.75 7.83
CA TRP A 133 -3.33 -1.77 6.39
C TRP A 133 -2.17 -0.85 5.98
N ILE A 134 -1.49 -1.26 4.92
CA ILE A 134 -0.51 -0.44 4.22
C ILE A 134 -0.86 -0.38 2.72
N VAL A 135 -0.47 0.72 2.09
CA VAL A 135 -0.38 0.87 0.64
C VAL A 135 1.02 0.43 0.22
N ARG A 136 1.10 -0.64 -0.57
CA ARG A 136 2.36 -1.12 -1.16
C ARG A 136 2.69 -0.40 -2.47
N GLY A 137 1.66 -0.01 -3.22
CA GLY A 137 1.84 0.49 -4.57
C GLY A 137 0.77 1.47 -4.98
N PHE A 138 1.16 2.55 -5.66
CA PHE A 138 0.27 3.31 -6.52
C PHE A 138 0.63 3.02 -7.99
N SER A 139 -0.38 2.85 -8.84
CA SER A 139 -0.18 2.70 -10.27
C SER A 139 -1.05 3.63 -11.09
N ARG A 140 -0.49 4.10 -12.22
CA ARG A 140 -1.20 4.74 -13.32
C ARG A 140 -0.65 4.15 -14.60
N LEU A 141 -1.33 3.14 -15.12
CA LEU A 141 -0.88 2.34 -16.25
C LEU A 141 -1.73 2.62 -17.48
N ARG A 142 -1.21 2.34 -18.67
CA ARG A 142 -2.08 2.23 -19.85
C ARG A 142 -2.96 0.98 -19.71
N PRO A 143 -4.25 1.05 -20.07
CA PRO A 143 -5.09 -0.13 -20.13
C PRO A 143 -4.45 -1.18 -21.04
N GLU A 144 -4.60 -2.45 -20.71
CA GLU A 144 -4.08 -3.56 -21.53
C GLU A 144 -4.81 -3.71 -22.88
N ARG A 145 -5.88 -2.92 -23.12
CA ARG A 145 -6.72 -2.98 -24.32
C ARG A 145 -6.66 -1.65 -25.07
N ASP A 146 -5.95 -1.65 -26.19
CA ASP A 146 -6.12 -0.68 -27.28
C ASP A 146 -7.29 -1.11 -28.19
#